data_AF-A0A2K2V6I8-F1
#
_entry.id   AF-A0A2K2V6I8-F1
#
_cell.length_a   1.000
_cell.length_b   1.000
_cell.length_c   1.000
_cell.angle_alpha   90.00
_cell.angle_beta   90.00
_cell.angle_gamma   90.00
#
_symmetry.space_group_name_H-M   'P 1'
#
loop_
_entity.id
_entity.type
_entity.pdbx_description
1 polymer ?
#
loop_
_entity_poly.entity_id
_entity_poly.type
_entity_poly.pdbx_seq_one_letter_code
_entity_poly.pdbx_strand_id
1 'polypeptide(L)'
;MPDEIIDEGARAKKMADALKRGFKMLEDTCPRCGTPLFQKPNGEVVCVYCGIPIILVSSEEEAEEQKVRMRLIGIRDILSLKLEEMLRDFYPRESSVTMSASIREISEALLTVQKVIERLSRKKKEEKAYRH
;
A
#
# COMPACT_ATOMS: atom_id res chain seq x y z
N MET A 1 21.95 13.49 -12.80
CA MET A 1 20.73 13.77 -12.01
C MET A 1 21.19 14.66 -10.87
N PRO A 2 20.66 15.87 -10.69
CA PRO A 2 21.25 16.83 -9.77
C PRO A 2 21.05 16.34 -8.33
N ASP A 3 22.15 16.26 -7.60
CA ASP A 3 22.22 15.93 -6.19
C ASP A 3 21.26 16.84 -5.39
N GLU A 4 20.12 16.29 -4.95
CA GLU A 4 19.36 16.89 -3.87
C GLU A 4 20.28 16.89 -2.65
N ILE A 5 20.77 18.08 -2.27
CA ILE A 5 21.53 18.30 -1.05
C ILE A 5 20.71 17.70 0.09
N ILE A 6 21.17 16.54 0.58
CA ILE A 6 20.61 15.94 1.78
C ILE A 6 20.98 16.89 2.92
N ASP A 7 20.00 17.61 3.43
CA ASP A 7 20.16 18.33 4.70
C ASP A 7 20.29 17.28 5.81
N GLU A 8 21.54 16.93 6.12
CA GLU A 8 21.91 16.00 7.19
C GLU A 8 21.35 16.42 8.55
N GLY A 9 21.23 17.73 8.80
CA GLY A 9 20.60 18.28 9.99
C GLY A 9 19.11 17.96 10.06
N ALA A 10 18.37 18.18 8.97
CA ALA A 10 16.95 17.81 8.88
C ALA A 10 16.73 16.29 8.99
N ARG A 11 17.62 15.48 8.40
CA ARG A 11 17.58 14.02 8.49
C ARG A 11 17.79 13.55 9.93
N ALA A 12 18.83 14.04 10.61
CA ALA A 12 19.11 13.73 12.01
C ALA A 12 17.94 14.11 12.93
N LYS A 13 17.35 15.29 12.72
CA LYS A 13 16.19 15.75 13.49
C LYS A 13 14.99 14.83 13.35
N LYS A 14 14.63 14.44 12.12
CA LYS A 14 13.51 13.51 11.87
C LYS A 14 13.73 12.13 12.51
N MET A 15 14.98 11.63 12.49
CA MET A 15 15.33 10.37 13.14
C MET A 15 15.21 10.47 14.68
N ALA A 16 15.73 11.55 15.27
CA ALA A 16 15.61 11.80 16.70
C ALA A 16 14.14 11.92 17.15
N ASP A 17 13.32 12.63 16.37
CA ASP A 17 11.89 12.77 16.65
C ASP A 17 11.14 11.45 16.53
N ALA A 18 11.53 10.57 15.61
CA ALA A 18 10.96 9.23 15.50
C ALA A 18 11.27 8.37 16.73
N LEU A 19 12.52 8.39 17.21
CA LEU A 19 12.91 7.69 18.44
C LEU A 19 12.12 8.19 19.65
N LYS A 20 11.95 9.52 19.79
CA LYS A 20 11.12 10.12 20.85
C LYS A 20 9.66 9.70 20.80
N ARG A 21 9.13 9.41 19.60
CA ARG A 21 7.77 8.90 19.39
C ARG A 21 7.64 7.39 19.62
N GLY A 22 8.72 6.73 20.08
CA GLY A 22 8.74 5.29 20.35
C GLY A 22 8.92 4.42 19.11
N PHE A 23 9.46 4.96 18.03
CA PHE A 23 9.76 4.17 16.84
C PHE A 23 11.07 3.41 17.08
N LYS A 24 11.13 2.15 16.63
CA LYS A 24 12.35 1.34 16.68
C LYS A 24 13.13 1.49 15.38
N MET A 25 14.40 1.87 15.45
CA MET A 25 15.28 1.87 14.27
C MET A 25 15.59 0.42 13.86
N LEU A 26 15.57 0.15 12.57
CA LEU A 26 15.89 -1.14 11.97
C LEU A 26 17.27 -1.10 11.32
N GLU A 27 17.83 -2.29 11.06
CA GLU A 27 19.12 -2.45 10.38
C GLU A 27 19.03 -2.15 8.88
N ASP A 28 17.85 -2.36 8.29
CA ASP A 28 17.60 -2.07 6.88
C ASP A 28 17.59 -0.57 6.58
N THR A 29 18.03 -0.20 5.38
CA THR A 29 18.06 1.18 4.90
C THR A 29 17.07 1.42 3.77
N CYS A 30 16.59 2.66 3.65
CA CYS A 30 15.67 3.04 2.59
C CYS A 30 16.37 2.98 1.22
N PRO A 31 15.86 2.21 0.24
CA PRO A 31 16.48 2.09 -1.08
C PRO A 31 16.41 3.40 -1.89
N ARG A 32 15.57 4.37 -1.49
CA ARG A 32 15.45 5.67 -2.15
C ARG A 32 16.49 6.69 -1.69
N CYS A 33 16.83 6.71 -0.40
CA CYS A 33 17.61 7.81 0.20
C CYS A 33 18.72 7.37 1.17
N GLY A 34 18.88 6.07 1.41
CA GLY A 34 19.90 5.49 2.30
C GLY A 34 19.66 5.70 3.79
N THR A 35 18.56 6.33 4.21
CA THR A 35 18.24 6.53 5.64
C THR A 35 17.79 5.22 6.29
N PRO A 36 18.25 4.88 7.52
CA PRO A 36 17.74 3.73 8.27
C PRO A 36 16.22 3.72 8.35
N LEU A 37 15.63 2.54 8.23
CA LEU A 37 14.19 2.35 8.38
C LEU A 37 13.78 2.34 9.84
N PHE A 38 12.52 2.69 10.09
CA PHE A 38 11.96 2.70 11.42
C PHE A 38 10.65 1.91 11.46
N GLN A 39 10.46 1.15 12.53
CA GLN A 39 9.22 0.48 12.85
C GLN A 39 8.43 1.29 13.88
N LYS A 40 7.18 1.63 13.54
CA LYS A 40 6.23 2.25 14.46
C LYS A 40 5.77 1.26 15.54
N PRO A 41 5.23 1.74 16.67
CA PRO A 41 4.64 0.87 17.70
C PRO A 41 3.54 -0.07 17.19
N ASN A 42 2.84 0.28 16.11
CA ASN A 42 1.82 -0.55 15.47
C ASN A 42 2.40 -1.61 14.52
N GLY A 43 3.74 -1.70 14.38
CA GLY A 43 4.44 -2.66 13.53
C GLY A 43 4.71 -2.19 12.10
N GLU A 44 4.20 -1.04 11.66
CA GLU A 44 4.46 -0.50 10.31
C GLU A 44 5.90 -0.02 10.16
N VAL A 45 6.55 -0.39 9.05
CA VAL A 45 7.90 0.07 8.71
C VAL A 45 7.82 1.27 7.77
N VAL A 46 8.62 2.30 8.03
CA VAL A 46 8.60 3.56 7.29
C VAL A 46 9.99 4.16 7.20
N CYS A 47 10.27 4.83 6.08
CA CYS A 47 11.39 5.76 6.02
C CYS A 47 10.94 7.11 6.61
N VAL A 48 11.48 7.49 7.76
CA VAL A 48 11.10 8.75 8.46
C VAL A 48 11.53 10.00 7.71
N TYR A 49 12.52 9.89 6.83
CA TYR A 49 12.97 11.00 5.99
C TYR A 49 12.05 11.21 4.78
N CYS A 50 11.85 10.16 3.97
CA CYS A 50 11.00 10.19 2.77
C CYS A 50 9.50 10.22 3.08
N GLY A 51 9.08 9.72 4.24
CA GLY A 51 7.67 9.57 4.61
C GLY A 51 6.96 8.40 3.93
N ILE A 52 7.69 7.48 3.29
CA ILE A 52 7.13 6.39 2.50
C ILE A 52 7.07 5.11 3.35
N PRO A 53 5.92 4.42 3.42
CA PRO A 53 5.82 3.11 4.07
C PRO A 53 6.61 2.06 3.30
N ILE A 54 7.31 1.19 4.01
CA ILE A 54 8.14 0.12 3.45
C ILE A 54 7.57 -1.23 3.89
N ILE A 55 7.51 -2.17 2.96
CA ILE A 55 7.19 -3.57 3.25
C ILE A 55 8.49 -4.34 3.17
N LEU A 56 8.98 -4.82 4.32
CA LEU A 56 10.10 -5.75 4.36
C LEU A 56 9.63 -7.12 3.87
N VAL A 57 10.39 -7.71 2.96
CA VAL A 57 10.15 -9.03 2.36
C VAL A 57 11.39 -9.88 2.55
N SER A 58 11.19 -11.16 2.82
CA SER A 58 12.28 -12.09 3.17
C SER A 58 12.78 -12.90 1.97
N SER A 59 12.08 -12.83 0.82
CA SER A 59 12.44 -13.50 -0.42
C SER A 59 11.95 -12.71 -1.63
N GLU A 60 12.53 -13.00 -2.80
CA GLU A 60 12.09 -12.43 -4.07
C GLU A 60 10.68 -12.88 -4.46
N GLU A 61 10.31 -14.11 -4.12
CA GLU A 61 8.95 -14.61 -4.27
C GLU A 61 7.95 -13.79 -3.44
N GLU A 62 8.26 -13.53 -2.16
CA GLU A 62 7.41 -12.67 -1.32
C GLU A 62 7.32 -11.25 -1.89
N ALA A 63 8.41 -10.73 -2.45
CA ALA A 63 8.43 -9.43 -3.12
C ALA A 63 7.45 -9.38 -4.31
N GLU A 64 7.47 -10.39 -5.19
CA GLU A 64 6.54 -10.49 -6.32
C GLU A 64 5.08 -10.63 -5.87
N GLU A 65 4.81 -11.44 -4.85
CA GLU A 65 3.46 -11.56 -4.29
C GLU A 65 2.94 -10.23 -3.72
N GLN A 66 3.80 -9.47 -3.00
CA GLN A 66 3.44 -8.15 -2.50
C GLN A 66 3.20 -7.15 -3.63
N LYS A 67 4.00 -7.18 -4.70
CA LYS A 67 3.79 -6.33 -5.89
C LYS A 67 2.43 -6.63 -6.53
N VAL A 68 2.09 -7.91 -6.71
CA VAL A 68 0.77 -8.31 -7.23
C VAL A 68 -0.35 -7.80 -6.33
N ARG A 69 -0.24 -7.99 -5.02
CA ARG A 69 -1.22 -7.49 -4.04
C ARG A 69 -1.41 -5.97 -4.13
N MET A 70 -0.32 -5.20 -4.23
CA MET A 70 -0.40 -3.74 -4.36
C MET A 70 -1.04 -3.29 -5.67
N ARG A 71 -0.74 -3.97 -6.79
CA ARG A 71 -1.40 -3.70 -8.08
C ARG A 71 -2.90 -3.97 -8.00
N LEU A 72 -3.31 -5.07 -7.37
CA LEU A 72 -4.72 -5.40 -7.19
C LEU A 72 -5.47 -4.36 -6.32
N ILE A 73 -4.82 -3.85 -5.27
CA ILE A 73 -5.37 -2.75 -4.46
C ILE A 73 -5.57 -1.50 -5.33
N GLY A 74 -4.58 -1.12 -6.14
CA GLY A 74 -4.70 0.02 -7.05
C GLY A 74 -5.84 -0.16 -8.07
N ILE A 75 -5.99 -1.35 -8.65
CA ILE A 75 -7.11 -1.67 -9.55
C ILE A 75 -8.45 -1.52 -8.83
N ARG A 76 -8.58 -2.06 -7.61
CA ARG A 76 -9.79 -1.91 -6.79
C ARG A 76 -10.14 -0.44 -6.60
N ASP A 77 -9.17 0.38 -6.20
CA ASP A 77 -9.43 1.79 -5.89
C ASP A 77 -9.87 2.56 -7.15
N ILE A 78 -9.26 2.28 -8.31
CA ILE A 78 -9.67 2.86 -9.60
C ILE A 78 -11.09 2.43 -9.99
N LEU A 79 -11.40 1.14 -9.86
CA LEU A 79 -12.73 0.60 -10.18
C LEU A 79 -13.81 1.16 -9.23
N SER A 80 -13.50 1.33 -7.95
CA SER A 80 -14.39 1.97 -6.98
C SER A 80 -14.68 3.43 -7.34
N LEU A 81 -13.65 4.21 -7.70
CA LEU A 81 -13.83 5.59 -8.17
C LEU A 81 -14.70 5.64 -9.42
N LYS A 82 -14.48 4.74 -10.38
CA LYS A 82 -15.27 4.68 -11.60
C LYS A 82 -16.74 4.33 -11.32
N LEU A 83 -16.97 3.40 -10.39
CA LEU A 83 -18.31 3.01 -9.97
C LEU A 83 -19.05 4.18 -9.32
N GLU A 84 -18.39 4.93 -8.44
CA GLU A 84 -18.96 6.12 -7.80
C GLU A 84 -19.31 7.23 -8.82
N GLU A 85 -18.45 7.45 -9.82
CA GLU A 85 -18.73 8.37 -10.92
C GLU A 85 -19.99 7.96 -11.68
N MET A 86 -20.09 6.69 -12.07
CA MET A 86 -21.26 6.17 -12.79
C MET A 86 -22.55 6.21 -11.96
N LEU A 87 -22.47 5.93 -10.66
CA LEU A 87 -23.61 6.00 -9.75
C LEU A 87 -24.10 7.43 -9.54
N ARG A 88 -23.21 8.42 -9.61
CA ARG A 88 -23.57 9.85 -9.57
C ARG A 88 -24.38 10.24 -10.79
N ASP A 89 -23.98 9.78 -11.97
CA ASP A 89 -24.70 10.05 -13.23
C ASP A 89 -26.03 9.28 -13.34
N PHE A 90 -26.17 8.20 -12.55
CA PHE A 90 -27.39 7.40 -12.45
C PHE A 90 -28.55 8.13 -11.75
N TYR A 91 -28.28 9.20 -10.99
CA TYR A 91 -29.29 9.96 -10.25
C TYR A 91 -29.22 11.45 -10.63
N PRO A 92 -30.22 12.07 -11.29
CA PRO A 92 -31.64 11.72 -11.30
C PRO A 92 -32.25 11.35 -12.68
N ARG A 93 -31.45 10.98 -13.68
CA ARG A 93 -31.93 10.84 -15.08
C ARG A 93 -31.96 9.39 -15.57
N GLU A 94 -32.94 9.12 -16.44
CA GLU A 94 -33.23 7.86 -17.15
C GLU A 94 -32.00 6.96 -17.32
N SER A 95 -31.90 5.95 -16.46
CA SER A 95 -30.84 4.97 -16.50
C SER A 95 -30.96 4.09 -17.74
N SER A 96 -29.95 4.15 -18.63
CA SER A 96 -29.87 3.24 -19.77
C SER A 96 -29.53 1.81 -19.33
N VAL A 97 -30.05 0.81 -20.07
CA VAL A 97 -29.71 -0.60 -19.85
C VAL A 97 -28.19 -0.82 -19.91
N THR A 98 -27.49 -0.10 -20.80
CA THR A 98 -26.03 -0.17 -20.93
C THR A 98 -25.29 0.31 -19.67
N MET A 99 -25.74 1.39 -19.03
CA MET A 99 -25.13 1.89 -17.80
C MET A 99 -25.31 0.91 -16.64
N SER A 100 -26.48 0.26 -16.54
CA SER A 100 -26.74 -0.78 -15.54
C SER A 100 -25.85 -2.01 -15.72
N ALA A 101 -25.55 -2.39 -16.96
CA ALA A 101 -24.67 -3.50 -17.28
C ALA A 101 -23.21 -3.18 -16.87
N SER A 102 -22.70 -2.00 -17.22
CA SER A 102 -21.34 -1.60 -16.84
C SER A 102 -21.16 -1.46 -15.32
N ILE A 103 -22.17 -0.96 -14.58
CA ILE A 103 -22.16 -0.93 -13.11
C ILE A 103 -22.03 -2.35 -12.54
N ARG A 104 -22.76 -3.30 -13.11
CA ARG A 104 -22.71 -4.70 -12.70
C ARG A 104 -21.33 -5.32 -12.98
N GLU A 105 -20.77 -5.12 -14.17
CA GLU A 105 -19.44 -5.62 -14.53
C GLU A 105 -18.34 -5.11 -13.58
N ILE A 106 -18.35 -3.81 -13.26
CA ILE A 106 -17.40 -3.22 -12.32
C ILE A 106 -17.60 -3.81 -10.91
N SER A 107 -18.85 -3.99 -10.48
CA SER A 107 -19.16 -4.58 -9.18
C SER A 107 -18.67 -6.04 -9.07
N GLU A 108 -18.86 -6.84 -10.12
CA GLU A 108 -18.38 -8.23 -10.20
C GLU A 108 -16.85 -8.30 -10.23
N ALA A 109 -16.20 -7.39 -10.96
CA ALA A 109 -14.74 -7.26 -10.98
C ALA A 109 -14.19 -6.88 -9.60
N LEU A 110 -14.80 -5.91 -8.91
CA LEU A 110 -14.45 -5.51 -7.54
C LEU A 110 -14.55 -6.69 -6.56
N LEU A 111 -15.66 -7.45 -6.60
CA LEU A 111 -15.83 -8.65 -5.77
C LEU A 111 -14.73 -9.69 -6.03
N THR A 112 -14.36 -9.87 -7.30
CA THR A 112 -13.30 -10.81 -7.69
C THR A 112 -11.93 -10.36 -7.17
N VAL A 113 -11.58 -9.08 -7.39
CA VAL A 113 -10.33 -8.50 -6.90
C VAL A 113 -10.23 -8.59 -5.39
N GLN A 114 -11.33 -8.30 -4.67
CA GLN A 114 -11.39 -8.39 -3.21
C GLN A 114 -11.11 -9.81 -2.71
N LYS A 115 -11.75 -10.82 -3.31
CA LYS A 115 -11.51 -12.25 -2.99
C LYS A 115 -10.05 -12.64 -3.20
N VAL A 116 -9.40 -12.16 -4.26
CA VAL A 116 -7.98 -12.46 -4.53
C VAL A 116 -7.06 -11.80 -3.50
N ILE A 117 -7.30 -10.52 -3.17
CA ILE A 117 -6.53 -9.80 -2.14
C ILE A 117 -6.65 -10.49 -0.78
N GLU A 118 -7.85 -10.97 -0.42
CA GLU A 118 -8.08 -11.72 0.82
C GLU A 118 -7.31 -13.03 0.86
N ARG A 119 -7.32 -13.81 -0.25
CA ARG A 119 -6.54 -15.05 -0.36
C ARG A 119 -5.05 -14.82 -0.18
N LEU A 120 -4.49 -13.81 -0.85
CA LEU A 120 -3.08 -13.41 -0.68
C LEU A 120 -2.77 -12.98 0.76
N SER A 121 -3.73 -12.33 1.43
CA SER A 121 -3.56 -11.90 2.82
C SER A 121 -3.66 -13.05 3.83
N ARG A 122 -4.44 -14.11 3.55
CA ARG A 122 -4.53 -15.32 4.40
C ARG A 122 -3.26 -16.16 4.33
N LYS A 123 -2.73 -16.41 3.12
CA LYS A 123 -1.44 -17.12 2.93
C LYS A 123 -0.32 -16.50 3.78
N LYS A 124 -0.21 -15.16 3.78
CA LYS A 124 0.78 -14.45 4.59
C LYS A 124 0.61 -14.65 6.11
N LYS A 125 -0.63 -14.74 6.61
CA LYS A 125 -0.88 -14.99 8.03
C LYS A 125 -0.48 -16.41 8.42
N GLU A 126 -0.75 -17.38 7.55
CA GLU A 126 -0.40 -18.79 7.74
C GLU A 126 1.12 -18.99 7.71
N GLU A 127 1.84 -18.37 6.77
CA GLU A 127 3.30 -18.41 6.68
C GLU A 127 3.99 -17.76 7.88
N LYS A 128 3.44 -16.65 8.40
CA LYS A 128 3.96 -16.02 9.63
C LYS A 128 3.70 -16.86 10.88
N ALA A 129 2.58 -17.59 10.93
CA ALA A 129 2.25 -18.46 12.06
C ALA A 129 3.14 -19.70 12.14
N TYR A 130 3.74 -20.15 11.03
CA TYR A 130 4.65 -21.30 11.00
C TYR A 130 6.12 -20.94 11.28
N ARG A 131 6.46 -19.63 11.26
CA ARG A 131 7.82 -19.12 11.53
C ARG A 131 8.02 -18.64 12.99
N HIS A 132 7.09 -18.96 13.89
CA HIS A 132 7.17 -18.74 15.34
C HIS A 132 6.81 -20.03 16.06
#